data_AF-A0A430R460-F1
#
_entry.id   AF-A0A430R460-F1
#
_cell.length_a   1.000
_cell.length_b   1.000
_cell.length_c   1.000
_cell.angle_alpha   90.00
_cell.angle_beta   90.00
_cell.angle_gamma   90.00
#
_symmetry.space_group_name_H-M   'P 1'
#
loop_
_entity.id
_entity.type
_entity.pdbx_description
1 polymer ?
#
loop_
_entity_poly.entity_id
_entity_poly.type
_entity_poly.pdbx_seq_one_letter_code
_entity_poly.pdbx_strand_id
1 'polypeptide(L)' 'MRIRFGTEGFRGVIGKEFTFDVIRHLAGAYGLFLQERGETRVVVGHDTRFMAETFGRAFAAHLSGMGLEVFCW' A
#
# COMPACT_ATOMS: atom_id res chain seq x y z
N MET A 1 1.76 -4.61 16.56
CA MET A 1 0.88 -4.81 15.40
C MET A 1 1.36 -6.05 14.65
N ARG A 2 0.48 -6.98 14.27
CA ARG A 2 0.88 -8.24 13.61
C ARG A 2 0.32 -8.29 12.20
N ILE A 3 1.11 -7.92 11.21
CA ILE A 3 0.80 -8.10 9.78
C ILE A 3 1.11 -9.56 9.44
N ARG A 4 0.14 -10.27 8.86
CA ARG A 4 0.32 -11.64 8.39
C ARG A 4 -0.10 -11.70 6.93
N PHE A 5 0.84 -12.05 6.07
CA PHE A 5 0.57 -12.31 4.67
C PHE A 5 -0.08 -13.69 4.53
N GLY A 6 -1.14 -13.75 3.72
CA GLY A 6 -1.66 -15.01 3.17
C GLY A 6 -0.93 -15.36 1.88
N THR A 7 -1.52 -16.23 1.08
CA THR A 7 -0.96 -16.65 -0.22
C THR A 7 -0.75 -15.47 -1.17
N GLU A 8 -1.72 -14.55 -1.20
CA GLU A 8 -1.77 -13.43 -2.16
C GLU A 8 -1.91 -12.09 -1.41
N GLY A 9 -0.91 -11.75 -0.59
CA GLY A 9 -0.85 -10.46 0.08
C GLY A 9 -1.48 -10.41 1.48
N PHE A 10 -1.76 -9.21 1.95
CA PHE A 10 -2.36 -8.95 3.26
C PHE A 10 -3.89 -8.78 3.14
N ARG A 11 -4.63 -9.37 4.08
CA ARG A 11 -6.08 -9.19 4.20
C ARG A 11 -6.46 -8.98 5.67
N GLY A 12 -7.45 -8.13 5.90
CA GLY A 12 -7.92 -7.80 7.24
C GLY A 12 -9.29 -7.14 7.22
N VAL A 13 -9.95 -7.06 8.37
CA VAL A 13 -11.22 -6.33 8.51
C VAL A 13 -10.90 -4.85 8.68
N ILE A 14 -11.60 -3.99 7.93
CA ILE A 14 -11.45 -2.53 8.01
C ILE A 14 -11.77 -2.07 9.43
N GLY A 15 -10.90 -1.22 9.99
CA GLY A 15 -11.02 -0.69 11.34
C GLY A 15 -10.54 -1.63 12.45
N LYS A 16 -10.12 -2.86 12.11
CA LYS A 16 -9.52 -3.80 13.05
C LYS A 16 -8.09 -4.14 12.65
N GLU A 17 -7.92 -4.99 11.64
CA GLU A 17 -6.59 -5.32 11.12
C GLU A 17 -6.21 -4.43 9.93
N PHE A 18 -7.17 -3.98 9.13
CA PHE A 18 -6.92 -3.12 7.98
C PHE A 18 -7.13 -1.65 8.37
N THR A 19 -6.02 -0.97 8.71
CA THR A 19 -5.99 0.40 9.20
C THR A 19 -4.98 1.24 8.42
N PHE A 20 -5.06 2.58 8.53
CA PHE A 20 -4.07 3.47 7.91
C PHE A 20 -2.65 3.23 8.40
N ASP A 21 -2.47 2.83 9.66
CA ASP A 21 -1.15 2.50 10.18
C ASP A 21 -0.57 1.26 9.51
N VAL A 22 -1.40 0.21 9.30
CA VAL A 22 -0.97 -0.96 8.52
C VAL A 22 -0.66 -0.58 7.07
N ILE A 23 -1.49 0.26 6.44
CA ILE A 23 -1.25 0.74 5.07
C ILE A 23 0.10 1.45 4.95
N ARG A 24 0.47 2.31 5.90
CA ARG A 24 1.78 2.98 5.90
C ARG A 24 2.94 1.99 6.02
N HIS A 25 2.83 1.00 6.91
CA HIS A 25 3.87 -0.02 7.07
C HIS A 25 4.02 -0.89 5.82
N LEU A 26 2.89 -1.28 5.20
CA LEU A 26 2.91 -2.04 3.95
C LEU A 26 3.50 -1.22 2.80
N ALA A 27 3.13 0.06 2.68
CA ALA A 27 3.66 0.94 1.65
C ALA A 27 5.17 1.12 1.80
N GLY A 28 5.65 1.38 3.02
CA GLY A 28 7.09 1.51 3.29
C GLY A 28 7.85 0.23 2.95
N ALA A 29 7.36 -0.93 3.36
CA ALA A 29 7.98 -2.22 3.04
C ALA A 29 8.01 -2.49 1.54
N TYR A 30 6.90 -2.23 0.83
CA TYR A 30 6.83 -2.43 -0.61
C TYR A 30 7.70 -1.42 -1.39
N GLY A 31 7.75 -0.17 -0.94
CA GLY A 31 8.61 0.86 -1.53
C GLY A 31 10.08 0.52 -1.44
N LEU A 32 10.55 0.03 -0.28
CA LEU A 32 11.93 -0.46 -0.13
C LEU A 32 12.22 -1.63 -1.06
N PHE A 33 11.29 -2.60 -1.14
CA PHE A 33 11.42 -3.73 -2.06
C PHE A 33 11.51 -3.30 -3.53
N LEU A 34 10.74 -2.31 -3.96
CA LEU A 34 10.81 -1.77 -5.32
C LEU A 34 12.16 -1.07 -5.57
N GLN A 35 12.64 -0.27 -4.61
CA GLN A 35 13.93 0.43 -4.71
C GLN A 35 15.10 -0.55 -4.79
N GLU A 36 15.10 -1.62 -3.99
CA GLU A 36 16.12 -2.68 -4.04
C GLU A 36 16.19 -3.35 -5.42
N ARG A 37 15.09 -3.35 -6.16
CA ARG A 37 14.99 -3.89 -7.53
C ARG A 37 15.29 -2.86 -8.61
N GLY A 38 15.55 -1.61 -8.24
CA GLY A 38 15.76 -0.51 -9.19
C GLY A 38 14.49 -0.04 -9.90
N GLU A 39 13.31 -0.40 -9.39
CA GLU A 39 12.04 0.03 -9.96
C GLU A 39 11.77 1.49 -9.58
N THR A 40 11.26 2.27 -10.53
CA THR A 40 11.00 3.71 -10.34
C THR A 40 9.53 4.09 -10.48
N ARG A 41 8.70 3.17 -10.98
CA ARG A 41 7.29 3.40 -11.31
C ARG A 41 6.40 2.35 -10.68
N VAL A 42 5.23 2.75 -10.23
CA VAL A 42 4.24 1.86 -9.63
C VAL A 42 2.83 2.34 -9.92
N VAL A 43 1.92 1.39 -10.16
CA VAL A 43 0.49 1.65 -10.32
C VAL A 43 -0.22 1.21 -9.05
N VAL A 44 -1.07 2.08 -8.50
CA VAL A 44 -1.94 1.77 -7.37
C VAL A 44 -3.38 1.86 -7.84
N GLY A 45 -4.08 0.73 -7.79
CA GLY A 45 -5.51 0.64 -8.08
C GLY A 45 -6.30 0.23 -6.85
N HIS A 46 -7.60 0.53 -6.85
CA HIS A 46 -8.53 0.08 -5.81
C HIS A 46 -9.85 -0.39 -6.42
N ASP A 47 -10.67 -1.07 -5.60
CA ASP A 47 -12.03 -1.45 -6.00
C ASP A 47 -13.08 -0.54 -5.37
N THR A 48 -14.35 -0.96 -5.37
CA THR A 48 -15.49 -0.18 -4.88
C THR A 48 -15.78 -0.36 -3.38
N ARG A 49 -14.92 -1.05 -2.62
CA ARG A 49 -15.15 -1.25 -1.18
C ARG A 49 -15.10 0.08 -0.42
N PHE A 50 -15.72 0.08 0.75
CA PHE A 50 -15.70 1.20 1.66
C PHE A 50 -14.26 1.68 1.93
N MET A 51 -14.01 2.98 1.72
CA MET A 51 -12.70 3.64 1.87
C MET A 51 -11.57 3.10 0.98
N ALA A 52 -11.85 2.24 0.00
CA ALA A 52 -10.81 1.66 -0.87
C ALA A 52 -9.99 2.74 -1.58
N GLU A 53 -10.66 3.76 -2.14
CA GLU A 53 -9.99 4.93 -2.73
C GLU A 53 -9.09 5.65 -1.73
N THR A 54 -9.59 5.90 -0.52
CA THR A 54 -8.84 6.62 0.51
C THR A 54 -7.60 5.84 0.97
N PHE A 55 -7.71 4.52 1.12
CA PHE A 55 -6.56 3.67 1.44
C PHE A 55 -5.57 3.60 0.27
N GLY A 56 -6.07 3.47 -0.97
CA GLY A 56 -5.25 3.49 -2.17
C GLY A 56 -4.44 4.78 -2.30
N ARG A 57 -5.09 5.93 -2.14
CA ARG A 57 -4.43 7.25 -2.13
C ARG A 57 -3.42 7.40 -1.00
N ALA A 58 -3.70 6.88 0.19
CA ALA A 58 -2.76 6.91 1.31
C ALA A 58 -1.51 6.04 1.05
N PHE A 59 -1.70 4.86 0.44
CA PHE A 59 -0.61 3.98 0.03
C PHE A 59 0.25 4.66 -1.07
N ALA A 60 -0.41 5.20 -2.10
CA ALA A 60 0.23 5.93 -3.20
C ALA A 60 1.03 7.14 -2.71
N ALA A 61 0.46 7.95 -1.81
CA ALA A 61 1.14 9.12 -1.26
C ALA A 61 2.41 8.72 -0.50
N HIS A 62 2.39 7.61 0.24
CA HIS A 62 3.57 7.11 0.94
C HIS A 62 4.67 6.67 -0.04
N LEU A 63 4.32 5.90 -1.07
CA LEU A 63 5.28 5.48 -2.11
C LEU A 63 5.86 6.67 -2.88
N SER A 64 5.04 7.67 -3.20
CA SER A 64 5.49 8.89 -3.87
C SER A 64 6.45 9.68 -2.99
N GLY A 65 6.20 9.75 -1.67
CA GLY A 65 7.13 10.33 -0.70
C GLY A 65 8.48 9.60 -0.60
N MET A 66 8.55 8.35 -1.03
CA MET A 66 9.80 7.58 -1.16
C MET A 66 10.51 7.80 -2.50
N GLY A 67 10.00 8.68 -3.37
CA GLY A 67 10.61 9.01 -4.66
C GLY A 67 10.18 8.12 -5.82
N LEU A 68 9.15 7.28 -5.66
CA LEU A 68 8.57 6.51 -6.77
C LEU A 68 7.59 7.39 -7.58
N GLU A 69 7.58 7.23 -8.90
CA GLU A 69 6.55 7.80 -9.77
C GLU A 69 5.30 6.91 -9.68
N VAL A 70 4.24 7.45 -9.05
CA VAL A 70 3.02 6.69 -8.75
C VAL A 70 1.88 7.11 -9.67
N PHE A 71 1.30 6.14 -10.36
CA PHE A 71 0.04 6.29 -11.10
C PHE A 71 -1.11 5.74 -10.26
N CYS A 72 -2.04 6.60 -9.85
CA CYS A 72 -3.21 6.19 -9.08
C CYS A 72 -4.43 6.11 -9.99
N TRP A 73 -5.14 4.98 -9.96
CA TRP A 73 -6.39 4.73 -10.68
C TRP A 73 -7.51 4.32 -9.71
#